data_AF-A0A8B7P059-F1
#
_entry.id   AF-A0A8B7P059-F1
#
_cell.length_a   1.000
_cell.length_b   1.000
_cell.length_c   1.000
_cell.angle_alpha   90.00
_cell.angle_beta   90.00
_cell.angle_gamma   90.00
#
_symmetry.space_group_name_H-M   'P 1'
#
loop_
_entity.id
_entity.type
_entity.pdbx_description
1 polymer ?
#
loop_
_entity_poly.entity_id
_entity_poly.type
_entity_poly.pdbx_seq_one_letter_code
_entity_poly.pdbx_strand_id
1 'polypeptide(L)'
;MDLQSEAVTGLIRHLTVDELRSLMNDDTRLSEMIADLPQMRVLSQEQEMLLVANKSLAEHNISLEPKLTEGKRALIAEYEEASKLANSITSLKAAADSSSGQYKPDTIQALLQTAAHEKEEESEKVIQGFLDKELSVEDFLSEFIEKRAMAHVRRIKAEKVAELIRCGSFSNGAASAAPGPAAPTPYPPLPYPTGSSTGPALPYPSSFNMPMPGF
;
A
#
# COMPACT_ATOMS: atom_id res chain seq x y z
N MET A 1 -26.97 -0.89 -56.05
CA MET A 1 -26.04 0.10 -56.64
C MET A 1 -26.78 1.38 -57.06
N ASP A 2 -28.05 1.58 -56.66
CA ASP A 2 -28.97 2.28 -57.57
C ASP A 2 -29.48 3.64 -57.08
N LEU A 3 -29.45 3.94 -55.78
CA LEU A 3 -29.92 5.24 -55.28
C LEU A 3 -28.95 6.41 -55.59
N GLN A 4 -27.65 6.11 -55.70
CA GLN A 4 -26.61 7.08 -56.01
C GLN A 4 -26.60 7.45 -57.50
N SER A 5 -26.77 6.45 -58.37
CA SER A 5 -26.90 6.66 -59.81
C SER A 5 -28.20 7.40 -60.14
N GLU A 6 -29.30 7.09 -59.45
CA GLU A 6 -30.62 7.71 -59.70
C GLU A 6 -30.67 9.21 -59.35
N ALA A 7 -30.03 9.63 -58.25
CA ALA A 7 -29.97 11.05 -57.88
C ALA A 7 -29.10 11.87 -58.85
N VAL A 8 -27.95 11.32 -59.25
CA VAL A 8 -27.03 11.96 -60.21
C VAL A 8 -27.65 12.00 -61.60
N THR A 9 -28.28 10.91 -62.05
CA THR A 9 -28.98 10.87 -63.34
C THR A 9 -30.21 11.77 -63.35
N GLY A 10 -30.96 11.89 -62.26
CA GLY A 10 -32.06 12.85 -62.13
C GLY A 10 -31.60 14.30 -62.28
N LEU A 11 -30.43 14.63 -61.75
CA LEU A 11 -29.84 15.97 -61.84
C LEU A 11 -29.27 16.28 -63.24
N ILE A 12 -28.77 15.28 -63.96
CA ILE A 12 -28.14 15.49 -65.28
C ILE A 12 -29.16 15.35 -66.43
N ARG A 13 -30.28 14.64 -66.23
CA ARG A 13 -31.26 14.32 -67.27
C ARG A 13 -32.01 15.52 -67.86
N HIS A 14 -32.01 16.66 -67.17
CA HIS A 14 -32.67 17.88 -67.62
C HIS A 14 -31.71 18.91 -68.23
N LEU A 15 -30.42 18.59 -68.35
CA LEU A 15 -29.42 19.43 -68.99
C LEU A 15 -29.41 19.21 -70.51
N THR A 16 -29.18 20.27 -71.27
CA THR A 16 -29.01 20.21 -72.72
C THR A 16 -27.64 19.64 -73.12
N VAL A 17 -27.49 19.22 -74.38
CA VAL A 17 -26.24 18.63 -74.89
C VAL A 17 -25.05 19.59 -74.79
N ASP A 18 -25.28 20.89 -75.03
CA ASP A 18 -24.25 21.92 -74.93
C ASP A 18 -23.85 22.19 -73.46
N GLU A 19 -24.81 22.18 -72.54
CA GLU A 19 -24.56 22.29 -71.09
C GLU A 19 -23.82 21.06 -70.55
N LEU A 20 -24.13 19.86 -71.04
CA LEU A 20 -23.46 18.62 -70.66
C LEU A 20 -22.01 18.58 -71.19
N ARG A 21 -21.77 19.09 -72.40
CA ARG A 21 -20.42 19.26 -72.95
C ARG A 21 -19.61 20.31 -72.18
N SER A 22 -20.25 21.39 -71.77
CA SER A 22 -19.63 22.41 -70.91
C SER A 22 -19.30 21.84 -69.53
N LEU A 23 -20.21 21.04 -68.94
CA LEU A 23 -20.00 20.40 -67.64
C LEU A 23 -18.89 19.34 -67.69
N MET A 24 -18.78 18.59 -68.78
CA MET A 24 -17.72 17.60 -68.98
C MET A 24 -16.34 18.26 -69.14
N ASN A 25 -16.29 19.51 -69.60
CA ASN A 25 -15.04 20.27 -69.78
C ASN A 25 -14.69 21.15 -68.56
N ASP A 26 -15.51 21.16 -67.52
CA ASP A 26 -15.34 21.96 -66.31
C ASP A 26 -15.46 21.09 -65.05
N ASP A 27 -14.31 20.54 -64.63
CA ASP A 27 -14.20 19.68 -63.45
C ASP A 27 -14.61 20.40 -62.16
N THR A 28 -14.48 21.73 -62.10
CA THR A 28 -14.88 22.50 -60.92
C THR A 28 -16.39 22.55 -60.78
N ARG A 29 -17.10 22.84 -61.88
CA ARG A 29 -18.57 22.81 -61.93
C ARG A 29 -19.14 21.42 -61.68
N LEU A 30 -18.47 20.37 -62.18
CA LEU A 30 -18.84 18.98 -61.90
C LEU A 30 -18.65 18.65 -60.41
N SER A 31 -17.55 19.10 -59.80
CA SER A 31 -17.28 18.92 -58.37
C SER A 31 -18.27 19.68 -57.47
N GLU A 32 -18.70 20.87 -57.87
CA GLU A 32 -19.78 21.64 -57.20
C GLU A 32 -21.14 20.95 -57.32
N MET A 33 -21.44 20.33 -58.46
CA MET A 33 -22.67 19.56 -58.61
C MET A 33 -22.68 18.30 -57.74
N ILE A 34 -21.53 17.63 -57.61
CA ILE A 34 -21.33 16.52 -56.67
C ILE A 34 -21.42 17.04 -55.23
N ALA A 35 -20.82 18.21 -54.96
CA ALA A 35 -21.08 19.19 -53.88
C ALA A 35 -22.46 19.09 -53.24
N ASP A 36 -23.42 19.36 -54.12
CA ASP A 36 -24.80 19.63 -53.79
C ASP A 36 -25.66 18.37 -53.72
N LEU A 37 -25.12 17.19 -54.06
CA LEU A 37 -25.86 15.94 -53.94
C LEU A 37 -26.29 15.74 -52.48
N PRO A 38 -27.56 15.40 -52.23
CA PRO A 38 -28.09 15.28 -50.87
C PRO A 38 -27.33 14.25 -50.05
N GLN A 39 -26.83 13.19 -50.68
CA GLN A 39 -26.00 12.17 -50.02
C GLN A 39 -24.64 12.74 -49.59
N MET A 40 -24.01 13.57 -50.41
CA MET A 40 -22.71 14.16 -50.06
C MET A 40 -22.85 15.24 -48.99
N ARG A 41 -23.96 15.99 -49.00
CA ARG A 41 -24.30 16.91 -47.91
C ARG A 41 -24.53 16.19 -46.58
N VAL A 42 -25.23 15.05 -46.59
CA VAL A 42 -25.42 14.22 -45.38
C VAL A 42 -24.08 13.70 -44.86
N LEU A 43 -23.22 13.18 -45.74
CA LEU A 43 -21.88 12.70 -45.35
C LEU A 43 -20.99 13.82 -44.82
N SER A 44 -21.04 15.00 -45.44
CA SER A 44 -20.29 16.18 -44.97
C SER A 44 -20.78 16.65 -43.59
N GLN A 45 -22.09 16.63 -43.35
CA GLN A 45 -22.66 16.97 -42.05
C GLN A 45 -22.30 15.93 -40.98
N GLU A 46 -22.32 14.64 -41.32
CA GLU A 46 -21.88 13.57 -40.41
C GLU A 46 -20.39 13.68 -40.10
N GLN A 47 -19.56 13.97 -41.10
CA GLN A 47 -18.14 14.24 -40.91
C GLN A 47 -17.89 15.42 -39.97
N GLU A 48 -18.61 16.54 -40.17
CA GLU A 48 -18.51 17.71 -39.30
C GLU A 48 -18.94 17.38 -37.87
N MET A 49 -20.06 16.66 -37.71
CA MET A 49 -20.54 16.21 -36.41
C MET A 49 -19.51 15.34 -35.69
N LEU A 50 -18.92 14.37 -36.39
CA LEU A 50 -17.89 13.49 -35.84
C LEU A 50 -16.60 14.25 -35.49
N LEU A 51 -16.20 15.21 -36.31
CA LEU A 51 -15.04 16.07 -36.02
C LEU A 51 -15.28 16.90 -34.76
N VAL A 52 -16.46 17.51 -34.63
CA VAL A 52 -16.83 18.27 -33.43
C VAL A 52 -16.87 17.36 -32.19
N ALA A 53 -17.46 16.18 -32.31
CA ALA A 53 -17.53 15.21 -31.21
C ALA A 53 -16.13 14.72 -30.79
N ASN A 54 -15.27 14.39 -31.75
CA ASN A 54 -13.90 13.96 -31.49
C ASN A 54 -13.09 15.08 -30.83
N LYS A 55 -13.21 16.31 -31.34
CA LYS A 55 -12.56 17.49 -30.77
C LYS A 55 -13.02 17.74 -29.33
N SER A 56 -14.32 17.72 -29.07
CA SER A 56 -14.88 17.87 -27.72
C SER A 56 -14.36 16.79 -26.77
N LEU A 57 -14.31 15.53 -27.23
CA LEU A 57 -13.76 14.43 -26.43
C LEU A 57 -12.26 14.60 -26.14
N ALA A 58 -11.49 15.04 -27.13
CA ALA A 58 -10.06 15.32 -26.96
C ALA A 58 -9.84 16.46 -25.96
N GLU A 59 -10.60 17.56 -26.07
CA GLU A 59 -10.55 18.69 -25.14
C GLU A 59 -10.94 18.25 -23.72
N HIS A 60 -11.97 17.42 -23.58
CA HIS A 60 -12.36 16.85 -22.30
C HIS A 60 -11.25 15.96 -21.72
N ASN A 61 -10.64 15.07 -22.51
CA ASN A 61 -9.53 14.22 -22.07
C ASN A 61 -8.33 15.05 -21.61
N ILE A 62 -7.97 16.10 -22.35
CA ILE A 62 -6.91 17.05 -21.98
C ILE A 62 -7.28 17.76 -20.67
N SER A 63 -8.55 18.12 -20.45
CA SER A 63 -9.00 18.75 -19.21
C SER A 63 -8.93 17.82 -17.98
N LEU A 64 -8.94 16.50 -18.19
CA LEU A 64 -8.84 15.51 -17.12
C LEU A 64 -7.39 15.20 -16.73
N GLU A 65 -6.44 15.35 -17.66
CA GLU A 65 -5.01 15.16 -17.41
C GLU A 65 -4.48 15.91 -16.16
N PRO A 66 -4.77 17.21 -15.94
CA PRO A 66 -4.29 17.92 -14.75
C PRO A 66 -4.87 17.34 -13.45
N LYS A 67 -6.14 16.90 -13.46
CA LYS A 67 -6.77 16.29 -12.28
C LYS A 67 -6.15 14.94 -11.96
N LEU A 68 -5.87 14.14 -13.00
CA LEU A 68 -5.26 12.83 -12.85
C LEU A 68 -3.81 12.94 -12.38
N THR A 69 -3.05 13.88 -12.96
CA THR A 69 -1.64 14.11 -12.59
C THR A 69 -1.53 14.63 -11.15
N GLU A 70 -2.38 15.57 -10.74
CA GLU A 70 -2.40 16.05 -9.36
C GLU A 70 -2.83 14.95 -8.38
N GLY A 71 -3.86 14.16 -8.70
CA GLY A 71 -4.28 13.02 -7.88
C GLY A 71 -3.18 11.97 -7.72
N LYS A 72 -2.44 11.65 -8.80
CA LYS A 72 -1.28 10.77 -8.76
C LYS A 72 -0.16 11.35 -7.89
N ARG A 73 0.13 12.65 -8.03
CA ARG A 73 1.17 13.34 -7.24
C ARG A 73 0.84 13.32 -5.75
N ALA A 74 -0.40 13.64 -5.39
CA ALA A 74 -0.88 13.59 -4.01
C ALA A 74 -0.80 12.17 -3.44
N LEU A 75 -1.22 11.15 -4.20
CA LEU A 75 -1.14 9.76 -3.78
C LEU A 75 0.31 9.30 -3.53
N ILE A 76 1.23 9.68 -4.42
CA ILE A 76 2.66 9.36 -4.25
C ILE A 76 3.21 10.05 -3.00
N ALA A 77 2.91 11.33 -2.81
CA ALA A 77 3.36 12.08 -1.63
C ALA A 77 2.84 11.45 -0.32
N GLU A 78 1.55 11.15 -0.25
CA GLU A 78 0.93 10.50 0.92
C GLU A 78 1.54 9.11 1.18
N TYR A 79 1.77 8.33 0.11
CA TYR A 79 2.40 7.03 0.22
C TYR A 79 3.85 7.13 0.73
N GLU A 80 4.62 8.11 0.26
CA GLU A 80 5.98 8.37 0.74
C GLU A 80 5.98 8.77 2.22
N GLU A 81 5.05 9.62 2.65
CA GLU A 81 4.89 9.99 4.06
C GLU A 81 4.51 8.78 4.92
N ALA A 82 3.53 8.00 4.48
CA ALA A 82 3.12 6.77 5.15
C ALA A 82 4.29 5.77 5.24
N SER A 83 5.08 5.62 4.18
CA SER A 83 6.26 4.76 4.16
C SER A 83 7.34 5.24 5.14
N LYS A 84 7.62 6.55 5.17
CA LYS A 84 8.54 7.15 6.16
C LYS A 84 8.07 6.90 7.59
N LEU A 85 6.77 7.08 7.86
CA LEU A 85 6.20 6.86 9.18
C LEU A 85 6.25 5.37 9.57
N ALA A 86 5.93 4.46 8.65
CA ALA A 86 6.03 3.03 8.87
C ALA A 86 7.47 2.60 9.19
N ASN A 87 8.46 3.14 8.46
CA ASN A 87 9.87 2.91 8.74
C ASN A 87 10.27 3.45 10.12
N SER A 88 9.79 4.65 10.49
CA SER A 88 10.04 5.24 11.82
C SER A 88 9.42 4.43 12.95
N ILE A 89 8.21 3.89 12.76
CA ILE A 89 7.55 3.03 13.75
C ILE A 89 8.34 1.72 13.89
N THR A 90 8.77 1.15 12.77
CA THR A 90 9.54 -0.11 12.76
C THR A 90 10.88 0.06 13.47
N SER A 91 11.60 1.16 13.23
CA SER A 91 12.87 1.45 13.92
C SER A 91 12.67 1.72 15.41
N LEU A 92 11.64 2.49 15.78
CA LEU A 92 11.32 2.77 17.18
C LEU A 92 10.92 1.49 17.93
N LYS A 93 10.13 0.62 17.29
CA LYS A 93 9.79 -0.69 17.83
C LYS A 93 11.02 -1.57 18.01
N ALA A 94 11.91 -1.63 17.03
CA ALA A 94 13.15 -2.40 17.15
C ALA A 94 14.04 -1.89 18.30
N ALA A 95 14.12 -0.57 18.50
CA ALA A 95 14.84 0.03 19.63
C ALA A 95 14.18 -0.32 20.98
N ALA A 96 12.85 -0.21 21.06
CA ALA A 96 12.08 -0.59 22.25
C ALA A 96 12.21 -2.09 22.57
N ASP A 97 12.14 -2.96 21.57
CA ASP A 97 12.31 -4.41 21.72
C ASP A 97 13.74 -4.77 22.16
N SER A 98 14.76 -4.06 21.66
CA SER A 98 16.17 -4.25 22.05
C SER A 98 16.42 -3.84 23.51
N SER A 99 15.81 -2.75 23.96
CA SER A 99 15.87 -2.35 25.38
C SER A 99 15.05 -3.29 26.26
N SER A 100 13.80 -3.58 25.91
CA SER A 100 12.90 -4.39 26.71
C SER A 100 13.39 -5.84 26.83
N GLY A 101 14.03 -6.39 25.81
CA GLY A 101 14.66 -7.71 25.83
C GLY A 101 15.62 -7.91 26.99
N GLN A 102 16.44 -6.91 27.33
CA GLN A 102 17.37 -6.96 28.46
C GLN A 102 16.65 -6.84 29.81
N TYR A 103 15.51 -6.16 29.84
CA TYR A 103 14.71 -5.96 31.05
C TYR A 103 13.59 -6.98 31.23
N LYS A 104 13.54 -8.03 30.39
CA LYS A 104 12.60 -9.14 30.58
C LYS A 104 12.91 -9.82 31.91
N PRO A 105 11.89 -10.11 32.74
CA PRO A 105 12.12 -10.66 34.07
C PRO A 105 12.82 -12.03 34.02
N ASP A 106 12.54 -12.86 33.02
CA ASP A 106 13.24 -14.13 32.80
C ASP A 106 14.73 -13.93 32.47
N THR A 107 15.06 -12.93 31.65
CA THR A 107 16.44 -12.58 31.32
C THR A 107 17.19 -12.08 32.56
N ILE A 108 16.57 -11.21 33.36
CA ILE A 108 17.13 -10.72 34.63
C ILE A 108 17.35 -11.90 35.61
N GLN A 109 16.40 -12.82 35.70
CA GLN A 109 16.52 -14.01 36.55
C GLN A 109 17.73 -14.87 36.13
N ALA A 110 17.84 -15.18 34.83
CA ALA A 110 18.95 -15.97 34.31
C ALA A 110 20.31 -15.29 34.57
N LEU A 111 20.41 -13.98 34.31
CA LEU A 111 21.63 -13.20 34.60
C LEU A 111 22.00 -13.22 36.09
N LEU A 112 21.01 -13.08 36.99
CA LEU A 112 21.25 -13.17 38.43
C LEU A 112 21.73 -14.57 38.85
N GLN A 113 21.19 -15.64 38.26
CA GLN A 113 21.65 -17.01 38.53
C GLN A 113 23.09 -17.22 38.06
N THR A 114 23.43 -16.79 36.84
CA THR A 114 24.81 -16.86 36.33
C THR A 114 25.77 -16.08 37.23
N ALA A 115 25.42 -14.83 37.59
CA ALA A 115 26.25 -13.99 38.45
C ALA A 115 26.32 -14.47 39.91
N ALA A 116 25.37 -15.30 40.36
CA ALA A 116 25.44 -15.98 41.65
C ALA A 116 26.42 -17.16 41.59
N HIS A 117 26.34 -17.97 40.54
CA HIS A 117 27.23 -19.10 40.31
C HIS A 117 28.68 -18.67 40.11
N GLU A 118 28.92 -17.60 39.36
CA GLU A 118 30.25 -17.00 39.18
C GLU A 118 30.87 -16.58 40.53
N LYS A 119 30.09 -15.94 41.42
CA LYS A 119 30.58 -15.58 42.76
C LYS A 119 30.75 -16.78 43.69
N GLU A 120 29.95 -17.83 43.52
CA GLU A 120 30.17 -19.09 44.23
C GLU A 120 31.49 -19.73 43.81
N GLU A 121 31.79 -19.81 42.52
CA GLU A 121 33.07 -20.30 42.00
C GLU A 121 34.25 -19.43 42.47
N GLU A 122 34.12 -18.09 42.47
CA GLU A 122 35.14 -17.21 43.07
C GLU A 122 35.35 -17.48 44.56
N SER A 123 34.29 -17.78 45.33
CA SER A 123 34.41 -18.14 46.74
C SER A 123 35.10 -19.48 46.94
N GLU A 124 34.88 -20.44 46.03
CA GLU A 124 35.58 -21.74 46.03
C GLU A 124 37.07 -21.57 45.69
N LYS A 125 37.43 -20.67 44.77
CA LYS A 125 38.84 -20.33 44.50
C LYS A 125 39.54 -19.76 45.72
N VAL A 126 38.86 -18.94 46.53
CA VAL A 126 39.40 -18.42 47.79
C VAL A 126 39.60 -19.53 48.82
N ILE A 127 38.67 -20.51 48.90
CA ILE A 127 38.86 -21.71 49.73
C ILE A 127 40.09 -22.50 49.28
N GLN A 128 40.23 -22.73 47.97
CA GLN A 128 41.34 -23.49 47.43
C GLN A 128 42.69 -22.82 47.72
N GLY A 129 42.82 -21.51 47.47
CA GLY A 129 44.05 -20.76 47.78
C GLY A 129 44.42 -20.79 49.27
N PHE A 130 43.43 -20.85 50.16
CA PHE A 130 43.69 -21.04 51.59
C PHE A 130 44.19 -22.45 51.92
N LEU A 131 43.59 -23.50 51.33
CA LEU A 131 44.05 -24.89 51.50
C LEU A 131 45.47 -25.11 50.97
N ASP A 132 45.82 -24.41 49.90
CA ASP A 132 47.15 -24.42 49.29
C ASP A 132 48.17 -23.54 50.05
N LYS A 133 47.72 -22.89 51.14
CA LYS A 133 48.52 -21.98 52.00
C LYS A 133 49.03 -20.73 51.29
N GLU A 134 48.37 -20.31 50.22
CA GLU A 134 48.68 -19.08 49.48
C GLU A 134 48.06 -17.84 50.12
N LEU A 135 47.03 -18.01 50.96
CA LEU A 135 46.32 -16.95 51.66
C LEU A 135 46.52 -17.04 53.18
N SER A 136 46.63 -15.88 53.83
CA SER A 136 46.58 -15.80 55.28
C SER A 136 45.15 -16.02 55.80
N VAL A 137 45.02 -16.35 57.09
CA VAL A 137 43.70 -16.56 57.71
C VAL A 137 42.85 -15.27 57.65
N GLU A 138 43.47 -14.12 57.85
CA GLU A 138 42.78 -12.81 57.85
C GLU A 138 42.26 -12.48 56.44
N ASP A 139 43.10 -12.67 55.42
CA ASP A 139 42.74 -12.41 54.01
C ASP A 139 41.65 -13.38 53.52
N PHE A 140 41.77 -14.66 53.88
CA PHE A 140 40.75 -15.67 53.58
C PHE A 140 39.39 -15.25 54.15
N LEU A 141 39.33 -14.90 55.44
CA LEU A 141 38.07 -14.54 56.08
C LEU A 141 37.43 -13.32 55.43
N SER A 142 38.24 -12.28 55.14
CA SER A 142 37.74 -11.06 54.49
C SER A 142 37.15 -11.35 53.11
N GLU A 143 37.90 -12.03 52.23
CA GLU A 143 37.45 -12.29 50.86
C GLU A 143 36.33 -13.34 50.77
N PHE A 144 36.42 -14.40 51.56
CA PHE A 144 35.45 -15.48 51.52
C PHE A 144 34.07 -15.00 51.97
N ILE A 145 34.00 -14.28 53.09
CA ILE A 145 32.74 -13.78 53.62
C ILE A 145 32.09 -12.84 52.59
N GLU A 146 32.87 -11.93 51.99
CA GLU A 146 32.37 -11.00 50.98
C GLU A 146 31.80 -11.74 49.75
N LYS A 147 32.59 -12.64 49.14
CA LYS A 147 32.18 -13.38 47.93
C LYS A 147 31.00 -14.33 48.21
N ARG A 148 31.03 -15.05 49.33
CA ARG A 148 29.95 -15.97 49.74
C ARG A 148 28.65 -15.22 50.07
N ALA A 149 28.74 -14.10 50.77
CA ALA A 149 27.59 -13.24 51.04
C ALA A 149 26.99 -12.71 49.73
N MET A 150 27.82 -12.22 48.80
CA MET A 150 27.34 -11.77 47.48
C MET A 150 26.66 -12.89 46.68
N ALA A 151 27.23 -14.10 46.65
CA ALA A 151 26.64 -15.25 45.98
C ALA A 151 25.25 -15.57 46.55
N HIS A 152 25.11 -15.62 47.88
CA HIS A 152 23.83 -15.85 48.53
C HIS A 152 22.81 -14.75 48.28
N VAL A 153 23.20 -13.47 48.35
CA VAL A 153 22.31 -12.35 48.04
C VAL A 153 21.78 -12.45 46.61
N ARG A 154 22.64 -12.77 45.63
CA ARG A 154 22.22 -12.92 44.23
C ARG A 154 21.32 -14.14 44.01
N ARG A 155 21.63 -15.28 44.64
CA ARG A 155 20.78 -16.48 44.61
C ARG A 155 19.38 -16.20 45.15
N ILE A 156 19.29 -15.57 46.33
CA ILE A 156 18.00 -15.22 46.95
C ILE A 156 17.23 -14.23 46.09
N LYS A 157 17.91 -13.23 45.49
CA LYS A 157 17.27 -12.31 44.54
C LYS A 157 16.74 -13.03 43.31
N ALA A 158 17.50 -13.97 42.74
CA ALA A 158 17.04 -14.77 41.60
C ALA A 158 15.81 -15.61 41.96
N GLU A 159 15.79 -16.25 43.13
CA GLU A 159 14.64 -17.00 43.64
C GLU A 159 13.42 -16.09 43.84
N LYS A 160 13.63 -14.88 44.35
CA LYS A 160 12.54 -13.92 44.55
C LYS A 160 11.96 -13.43 43.21
N VAL A 161 12.81 -13.17 42.22
CA VAL A 161 12.37 -12.83 40.86
C VAL A 161 11.59 -14.01 40.25
N ALA A 162 12.07 -15.25 40.39
CA ALA A 162 11.36 -16.44 39.92
C ALA A 162 9.97 -16.61 40.56
N GLU A 163 9.85 -16.32 41.86
CA GLU A 163 8.58 -16.32 42.57
C GLU A 163 7.64 -15.24 42.01
N LEU A 164 8.13 -14.02 41.81
CA LEU A 164 7.33 -12.90 41.27
C LEU A 164 6.87 -13.16 39.83
N ILE A 165 7.68 -13.83 39.00
CA ILE A 165 7.29 -14.30 37.66
C ILE A 165 6.14 -15.29 37.77
N ARG A 166 6.26 -16.31 38.63
CA ARG A 166 5.22 -17.36 38.83
C ARG A 166 3.90 -16.79 39.36
N CYS A 167 3.96 -15.79 40.23
CA CYS A 167 2.77 -15.12 40.78
C CYS A 167 2.18 -14.05 39.84
N GLY A 168 2.77 -13.81 38.67
CA GLY A 168 2.32 -12.75 37.76
C GLY A 168 2.43 -11.35 38.36
N SER A 169 3.22 -11.15 39.42
CA SER A 169 3.27 -9.88 40.13
C SER A 169 3.95 -8.77 39.31
N PHE A 170 4.75 -9.14 38.30
CA PHE A 170 5.26 -8.21 37.29
C PHE A 170 4.20 -7.76 36.27
N SER A 171 3.05 -8.45 36.20
CA SER A 171 1.91 -8.09 35.35
C SER A 171 0.83 -7.28 36.08
N ASN A 172 1.15 -6.65 37.23
CA ASN A 172 0.20 -5.82 37.98
C ASN A 172 -0.08 -4.44 37.34
N GLY A 173 0.08 -4.32 36.03
CA GLY A 173 -0.74 -3.48 35.19
C GLY A 173 -1.69 -4.41 34.46
N ALA A 174 -2.82 -4.73 35.08
CA ALA A 174 -3.94 -5.34 34.38
C ALA A 174 -4.22 -4.46 33.16
N ALA A 175 -3.76 -4.90 32.00
CA ALA A 175 -4.39 -4.56 30.76
C ALA A 175 -5.84 -5.03 30.94
N SER A 176 -6.73 -4.11 31.30
CA SER A 176 -8.10 -4.18 30.82
C SER A 176 -7.95 -4.55 29.35
N ALA A 177 -8.42 -5.74 29.00
CA ALA A 177 -8.49 -6.17 27.63
C ALA A 177 -9.14 -5.02 26.86
N ALA A 178 -8.33 -4.24 26.14
CA ALA A 178 -8.83 -3.28 25.20
C ALA A 178 -9.70 -4.11 24.25
N PRO A 179 -10.97 -3.74 24.02
CA PRO A 179 -11.73 -4.35 22.95
C PRO A 179 -10.87 -4.26 21.71
N GLY A 180 -10.52 -5.41 21.11
CA GLY A 180 -9.80 -5.42 19.85
C GLY A 180 -10.52 -4.52 18.84
N PRO A 181 -9.81 -4.00 17.81
CA PRO A 181 -10.45 -3.21 16.78
C PRO A 181 -11.63 -4.01 16.25
N ALA A 182 -12.83 -3.42 16.35
CA ALA A 182 -14.03 -4.02 15.81
C ALA A 182 -13.73 -4.42 14.36
N ALA A 183 -13.94 -5.69 14.04
CA ALA A 183 -13.90 -6.16 12.67
C ALA A 183 -14.71 -5.18 11.80
N PRO A 184 -14.24 -4.83 10.59
CA PRO A 184 -14.94 -3.88 9.75
C PRO A 184 -16.36 -4.41 9.54
N THR A 185 -17.33 -3.66 10.07
CA THR A 185 -18.74 -3.89 9.84
C THR A 185 -18.96 -4.03 8.34
N PRO A 186 -19.70 -5.05 7.85
CA PRO A 186 -20.08 -5.12 6.45
C PRO A 186 -20.79 -3.81 6.10
N TYR A 187 -20.26 -3.08 5.12
CA TYR A 187 -20.81 -1.81 4.65
C TYR A 187 -22.33 -1.93 4.47
N PRO A 188 -23.12 -0.92 4.89
CA PRO A 188 -24.53 -0.88 4.53
C PRO A 188 -24.64 -0.84 2.99
N PRO A 189 -25.62 -1.55 2.40
CA PRO A 189 -25.75 -1.57 0.96
C PRO A 189 -26.10 -0.17 0.46
N LEU A 190 -25.29 0.34 -0.48
CA LEU A 190 -25.57 1.57 -1.21
C LEU A 190 -26.90 1.43 -1.97
N PRO A 191 -27.76 2.47 -2.00
CA PRO A 191 -29.02 2.45 -2.71
C PRO A 191 -28.76 2.62 -4.21
N TYR A 192 -28.52 1.51 -4.90
CA TYR A 192 -28.60 1.51 -6.36
C TYR A 192 -30.07 1.30 -6.77
N PRO A 193 -30.61 2.10 -7.70
CA PRO A 193 -31.95 1.87 -8.20
C PRO A 193 -31.95 0.58 -9.02
N THR A 194 -32.78 -0.38 -8.62
CA THR A 194 -33.02 -1.61 -9.38
C THR A 194 -33.79 -1.26 -10.65
N GLY A 195 -33.08 -0.97 -11.72
CA GLY A 195 -33.63 -0.81 -13.06
C GLY A 195 -33.75 -2.17 -13.75
N SER A 196 -34.99 -2.59 -13.99
CA SER A 196 -35.37 -3.75 -14.79
C SER A 196 -34.75 -3.75 -16.19
N SER A 197 -34.35 -4.94 -16.62
CA SER A 197 -33.80 -5.33 -17.92
C SER A 197 -34.50 -4.71 -19.14
N THR A 198 -33.73 -4.04 -20.01
CA THR A 198 -33.71 -4.18 -21.49
C THR A 198 -32.91 -3.04 -22.13
N GLY A 199 -31.67 -3.32 -22.54
CA GLY A 199 -30.82 -2.39 -23.30
C GLY A 199 -29.49 -3.05 -23.70
N PRO A 200 -28.87 -2.69 -24.85
CA PRO A 200 -27.72 -3.41 -25.39
C PRO A 200 -26.46 -3.15 -24.55
N ALA A 201 -25.68 -4.20 -24.34
CA ALA A 201 -24.47 -4.20 -23.50
C ALA A 201 -23.37 -3.30 -24.08
N LEU A 202 -22.88 -2.36 -23.28
CA LEU A 202 -21.67 -1.58 -23.57
C LEU A 202 -20.42 -2.41 -23.19
N PRO A 203 -19.37 -2.44 -24.03
CA PRO A 203 -18.16 -3.22 -23.76
C PRO A 203 -17.25 -2.43 -22.83
N TYR A 204 -17.22 -2.77 -21.54
CA TYR A 204 -16.10 -2.39 -20.68
C TYR A 204 -15.02 -3.46 -20.75
N PRO A 205 -13.74 -3.10 -20.99
CA PRO A 205 -12.64 -4.05 -20.93
C PRO A 205 -12.38 -4.44 -19.47
N SER A 206 -12.78 -5.65 -19.13
CA SER A 206 -12.30 -6.36 -17.96
C SER A 206 -10.79 -6.55 -18.04
N SER A 207 -10.13 -6.50 -16.87
CA SER A 207 -8.76 -6.99 -16.58
C SER A 207 -7.65 -5.94 -16.54
N PHE A 208 -7.63 -5.07 -15.52
CA PHE A 208 -6.36 -4.58 -14.99
C PHE A 208 -5.89 -5.52 -13.88
N ASN A 209 -5.05 -6.48 -14.27
CA ASN A 209 -4.33 -7.38 -13.39
C ASN A 209 -3.18 -6.61 -12.72
N MET A 210 -3.41 -5.98 -11.56
CA MET A 210 -2.31 -5.43 -10.77
C MET A 210 -1.55 -6.57 -10.05
N PRO A 211 -0.21 -6.59 -10.09
CA PRO A 211 0.57 -7.60 -9.39
C PRO A 211 0.56 -7.34 -7.88
N MET A 212 0.19 -8.37 -7.11
CA MET A 212 0.29 -8.40 -5.65
C MET A 212 1.76 -8.44 -5.21
N PRO A 213 2.19 -7.64 -4.22
CA PRO A 213 3.47 -7.83 -3.55
C PRO A 213 3.43 -9.10 -2.69
N GLY A 214 4.45 -9.94 -2.85
CA GLY A 214 4.57 -11.23 -2.16
C GLY A 214 4.73 -11.08 -0.64
N PHE A 215 4.19 -12.08 0.06
CA PHE A 215 4.61 -12.48 1.41
C PHE A 215 5.54 -13.68 1.29
#